data_AF-A0A381FKB0-F1
#
_entry.id   AF-A0A381FKB0-F1
#
_cell.length_a   1.000
_cell.length_b   1.000
_cell.length_c   1.000
_cell.angle_alpha   90.00
_cell.angle_beta   90.00
_cell.angle_gamma   90.00
#
_symmetry.space_group_name_H-M   'P 1'
#
loop_
_entity.id
_entity.type
_entity.pdbx_description
1 polymer ?
#
loop_
_entity_poly.entity_id
_entity_poly.type
_entity_poly.pdbx_seq_one_letter_code
_entity_poly.pdbx_strand_id
1 'polypeptide(L)'
;MKKKILIRIGSLRHGGAEKVLVTFLKNLPQDKYEIDLLLNLYSGKYLSEVPNWINIIYLNKGEMITTNRIKDIPKKAARVIYQNLLKKTPFSSL
;
A
#
# COMPACT_ATOMS: atom_id res chain seq x y z
N MET A 1 -29.90 13.37 -12.39
CA MET A 1 -29.57 12.22 -11.52
C MET A 1 -28.06 11.96 -11.63
N LYS A 2 -27.35 11.78 -10.51
CA LYS A 2 -25.89 11.52 -10.55
C LYS A 2 -25.60 10.08 -10.92
N LYS A 3 -24.50 9.84 -11.63
CA LYS A 3 -23.99 8.49 -11.93
C LYS A 3 -23.08 8.02 -10.79
N LYS A 4 -23.29 6.79 -10.31
CA LYS A 4 -22.49 6.17 -9.24
C LYS A 4 -21.33 5.38 -9.84
N ILE A 5 -20.13 5.58 -9.33
CA ILE A 5 -18.91 4.93 -9.81
C ILE A 5 -18.09 4.47 -8.61
N LEU A 6 -17.68 3.19 -8.64
CA LEU A 6 -16.71 2.63 -7.71
C LEU A 6 -15.37 2.47 -8.42
N ILE A 7 -14.31 3.06 -7.86
CA ILE A 7 -12.94 2.90 -8.33
C ILE A 7 -12.17 2.11 -7.27
N ARG A 8 -11.51 1.02 -7.67
CA ARG A 8 -10.70 0.20 -6.78
C ARG A 8 -9.21 0.33 -7.10
N ILE A 9 -8.39 0.55 -6.08
CA ILE A 9 -6.93 0.59 -6.20
C ILE A 9 -6.24 0.02 -4.95
N GLY A 10 -5.00 -0.44 -5.09
CA GLY A 10 -4.22 -1.02 -3.99
C GLY A 10 -3.93 -0.02 -2.86
N SER A 11 -3.27 1.09 -3.20
CA SER A 11 -2.90 2.18 -2.28
C SER A 11 -2.71 3.48 -3.05
N LEU A 12 -2.34 4.57 -2.36
CA LEU A 12 -2.02 5.87 -2.95
C LEU A 12 -0.59 6.32 -2.56
N ARG A 13 0.37 5.39 -2.58
CA ARG A 13 1.73 5.54 -2.00
C ARG A 13 2.68 6.39 -2.84
N HIS A 14 3.17 5.86 -3.96
CA HIS A 14 4.03 6.55 -4.90
C HIS A 14 4.05 5.81 -6.26
N GLY A 15 3.19 6.19 -7.20
CA GLY A 15 3.17 5.62 -8.55
C GLY A 15 2.57 6.55 -9.59
N GLY A 16 2.89 6.29 -10.87
CA GLY A 16 2.33 7.05 -11.99
C GLY A 16 0.81 6.93 -12.06
N ALA A 17 0.28 5.71 -11.93
CA ALA A 17 -1.16 5.46 -11.96
C ALA A 17 -1.90 6.16 -10.81
N GLU A 18 -1.34 6.14 -9.60
CA GLU A 18 -1.92 6.80 -8.43
C GLU A 18 -2.00 8.32 -8.63
N LYS A 19 -0.93 8.94 -9.16
CA LYS A 19 -0.88 10.37 -9.49
C LYS A 19 -1.93 10.76 -10.54
N VAL A 20 -2.04 9.95 -11.59
CA VAL A 20 -3.01 10.16 -12.67
C VAL A 20 -4.43 10.02 -12.13
N LEU A 21 -4.70 9.01 -11.31
CA LEU A 21 -6.01 8.81 -10.70
C LEU A 21 -6.44 10.01 -9.86
N VAL A 22 -5.57 10.52 -8.98
CA VAL A 22 -5.93 11.68 -8.15
C VAL A 22 -6.11 12.94 -8.98
N THR A 23 -5.28 13.15 -10.00
CA THR A 23 -5.49 14.24 -10.97
C THR A 23 -6.84 14.11 -11.69
N PHE A 24 -7.20 12.90 -12.10
CA PHE A 24 -8.48 12.62 -12.73
C PHE A 24 -9.66 12.93 -11.79
N LEU A 25 -9.59 12.48 -10.54
CA LEU A 25 -10.62 12.75 -9.52
C LEU A 25 -10.80 14.25 -9.26
N LYS A 26 -9.72 15.03 -9.26
CA LYS A 26 -9.77 16.51 -9.11
C LYS A 26 -10.49 17.21 -10.26
N ASN A 27 -10.46 16.65 -11.46
CA ASN A 27 -11.05 17.24 -12.66
C ASN A 27 -12.46 16.69 -12.97
N LEU A 28 -12.99 15.78 -12.14
CA LEU A 28 -14.33 15.24 -12.35
C LEU A 28 -15.42 16.24 -11.92
N PRO A 29 -16.50 16.39 -12.71
CA PRO A 29 -17.64 17.22 -12.36
C PRO A 29 -18.45 16.59 -11.22
N GLN A 30 -18.33 17.13 -10.00
CA GLN A 30 -19.00 16.68 -8.78
C GLN A 30 -20.54 16.69 -8.89
N ASP A 31 -21.10 17.57 -9.72
CA ASP A 31 -22.54 17.67 -9.97
C ASP A 31 -23.08 16.46 -10.75
N LYS A 32 -22.23 15.75 -11.50
CA LYS A 32 -22.63 14.61 -12.34
C LYS A 32 -22.33 13.25 -11.73
N TYR A 33 -21.35 13.16 -10.84
CA TYR A 33 -20.84 11.88 -10.33
C TYR A 33 -20.90 11.77 -8.81
N GLU A 34 -21.17 10.56 -8.34
CA GLU A 34 -21.02 10.11 -6.96
C GLU A 34 -19.95 9.01 -6.98
N ILE A 35 -18.82 9.26 -6.34
CA ILE A 35 -17.62 8.41 -6.47
C ILE A 35 -17.29 7.79 -5.11
N ASP A 36 -17.15 6.47 -5.12
CA ASP A 36 -16.51 5.71 -4.07
C ASP A 36 -15.11 5.28 -4.51
N LEU A 37 -14.11 5.55 -3.69
CA LEU A 37 -12.73 5.12 -3.90
C LEU A 37 -12.37 4.03 -2.89
N LEU A 38 -12.29 2.79 -3.35
CA LEU A 38 -11.94 1.63 -2.53
C LEU A 38 -10.43 1.37 -2.57
N LEU A 39 -9.80 1.47 -1.40
CA LEU A 39 -8.39 1.19 -1.16
C LEU A 39 -8.20 -0.18 -0.50
N ASN A 40 -7.26 -0.98 -0.98
CA ASN A 40 -6.86 -2.19 -0.23
C ASN A 40 -6.12 -1.81 1.06
N LEU A 41 -5.29 -0.76 0.99
CA LEU A 41 -4.51 -0.23 2.11
C LEU A 41 -4.67 1.30 2.15
N TYR A 42 -5.22 1.81 3.26
CA TYR A 42 -5.30 3.25 3.53
C TYR A 42 -3.92 3.78 3.90
N SER A 43 -3.11 4.06 2.87
CA SER A 43 -1.78 4.63 3.00
C SER A 43 -1.36 5.37 1.74
N GLY A 44 -0.48 6.35 1.92
CA GLY A 44 0.27 6.96 0.84
C GLY A 44 0.10 8.46 0.69
N LYS A 45 1.06 9.08 -0.02
CA LYS A 45 1.18 10.54 -0.09
C LYS A 45 0.04 11.22 -0.85
N TYR A 46 -0.60 10.50 -1.77
CA TYR A 46 -1.66 11.07 -2.60
C TYR A 46 -3.03 11.06 -1.92
N LEU A 47 -3.17 10.47 -0.72
CA LEU A 47 -4.41 10.49 0.05
C LEU A 47 -4.90 11.92 0.35
N SER A 48 -3.97 12.80 0.78
CA SER A 48 -4.29 14.20 1.07
C SER A 48 -4.65 15.01 -0.17
N GLU A 49 -4.40 14.48 -1.35
CA GLU A 49 -4.73 15.11 -2.61
C GLU A 49 -6.10 14.68 -3.16
N VAL A 50 -6.75 13.67 -2.56
CA VAL A 50 -8.09 13.24 -2.96
C VAL A 50 -9.11 14.32 -2.59
N PRO A 51 -9.99 14.76 -3.52
CA PRO A 51 -11.02 15.74 -3.20
C PRO A 51 -11.96 15.27 -2.08
N ASN A 52 -12.30 16.17 -1.15
CA ASN A 52 -13.13 15.86 0.03
C ASN A 52 -14.54 15.32 -0.29
N TRP A 53 -15.04 15.56 -1.50
CA TRP A 53 -16.35 15.07 -1.94
C TRP A 53 -16.34 13.61 -2.41
N ILE A 54 -15.16 13.00 -2.53
CA ILE A 54 -14.99 11.59 -2.84
C ILE A 54 -15.09 10.79 -1.54
N ASN A 55 -15.93 9.76 -1.53
CA ASN A 55 -15.99 8.85 -0.39
C ASN A 55 -14.86 7.82 -0.46
N ILE A 56 -14.03 7.73 0.58
CA ILE A 56 -12.93 6.78 0.64
C ILE A 56 -13.31 5.60 1.52
N ILE A 57 -13.25 4.40 0.93
CA ILE A 57 -13.49 3.12 1.60
C ILE A 57 -12.17 2.37 1.65
N TYR A 58 -11.85 1.68 2.74
CA TYR A 58 -10.61 0.91 2.83
C TYR A 58 -10.79 -0.43 3.54
N LEU A 59 -10.02 -1.42 3.09
CA LEU A 59 -10.02 -2.77 3.67
C LEU A 59 -9.07 -2.87 4.87
N ASN A 60 -7.89 -2.27 4.75
CA ASN A 60 -6.88 -2.28 5.80
C ASN A 60 -6.42 -0.84 6.10
N LYS A 61 -6.35 -0.51 7.38
CA LYS A 61 -5.73 0.74 7.86
C LYS A 61 -4.29 0.42 8.22
N GLY A 62 -3.32 0.96 7.50
CA GLY A 62 -1.92 0.65 7.78
C GLY A 62 -1.00 1.80 7.43
N GLU A 63 -0.44 2.43 8.46
CA GLU A 63 0.89 3.01 8.35
C GLU A 63 1.88 1.90 7.97
N MET A 64 2.95 2.28 7.27
CA MET A 64 4.06 1.41 6.96
C MET A 64 4.42 0.58 8.20
N ILE A 65 4.23 -0.74 8.14
CA ILE A 65 4.78 -1.65 9.15
C ILE A 65 6.28 -1.37 9.12
N THR A 66 6.80 -0.64 10.11
CA THR A 66 8.23 -0.68 10.40
C THR A 66 8.53 -2.15 10.55
N THR A 67 9.41 -2.68 9.70
CA THR A 67 9.55 -4.11 9.42
C THR A 67 10.19 -4.91 10.56
N ASN A 68 10.00 -4.46 11.80
CA ASN A 68 10.33 -5.12 13.04
C ASN A 68 9.06 -5.26 13.89
N ARG A 69 8.14 -6.15 13.48
CA ARG A 69 7.38 -6.86 14.52
C ARG A 69 8.45 -7.54 15.37
N ILE A 70 8.54 -7.22 16.67
CA ILE A 70 9.52 -7.83 17.59
C ILE A 70 9.49 -9.36 17.47
N LYS A 71 8.31 -9.91 17.17
CA LYS A 71 8.01 -11.32 16.89
C LYS A 71 8.80 -11.93 15.71
N ASP A 72 9.20 -11.14 14.72
CA ASP A 72 9.93 -11.58 13.52
C ASP A 72 11.48 -11.51 13.70
N ILE A 73 11.96 -10.83 14.75
CA ILE A 73 13.38 -10.71 15.11
C ILE A 73 14.02 -12.07 15.39
N PRO A 74 13.41 -12.99 16.17
CA PRO A 74 13.99 -14.31 16.45
C PRO A 74 14.21 -15.13 15.18
N LYS A 75 13.25 -15.12 14.25
CA LYS A 75 13.33 -15.85 12.98
C LYS A 75 14.43 -15.30 12.08
N LYS A 76 14.58 -13.97 12.02
CA LYS A 76 15.68 -13.32 11.28
C LYS A 76 17.04 -13.64 11.90
N ALA A 77 17.16 -13.59 13.23
CA ALA A 77 18.39 -13.91 13.95
C ALA A 77 18.81 -15.37 13.73
N ALA A 78 17.89 -16.31 13.88
CA ALA A 78 18.14 -17.74 13.62
C ALA A 78 18.63 -17.97 12.19
N ARG A 79 18.01 -17.33 11.19
CA ARG A 79 18.44 -17.42 9.78
C ARG A 79 19.88 -16.93 9.58
N VAL A 80 20.23 -15.79 10.16
CA VAL A 80 21.59 -15.21 10.01
C VAL A 80 22.64 -16.09 10.71
N ILE A 81 22.34 -16.60 11.90
CA ILE A 81 23.21 -17.54 12.62
C ILE A 81 23.42 -18.81 11.79
N TYR A 82 22.34 -19.42 11.29
CA TYR A 82 22.40 -20.62 10.45
C TYR A 82 23.23 -20.39 9.18
N GLN A 83 23.01 -19.28 8.47
CA GLN A 83 23.80 -18.94 7.28
C GLN A 83 25.29 -18.73 7.58
N ASN A 84 25.63 -18.12 8.71
CA ASN A 84 27.01 -17.94 9.13
C ASN A 84 27.67 -19.27 9.54
N LEU A 85 26.93 -20.19 10.14
CA LEU A 85 27.41 -21.54 10.45
C LEU A 85 27.68 -22.33 9.17
N LEU A 86 26.73 -22.34 8.21
CA LEU A 86 26.91 -23.00 6.92
C LEU A 86 28.11 -22.46 6.13
N LYS A 87 28.35 -21.15 6.16
CA LYS A 87 29.50 -20.53 5.48
C LYS A 87 30.85 -20.88 6.14
N LYS A 88 30.86 -21.26 7.41
CA LYS A 88 32.07 -21.63 8.15
C LYS A 88 32.40 -23.12 8.06
N THR A 89 31.44 -23.96 7.70
CA THR A 89 31.66 -25.39 7.47
C THR A 89 32.02 -25.65 6.01
N PRO A 90 33.12 -26.35 5.69
CA PRO A 90 33.48 -26.70 4.32
C PRO A 90 32.60 -27.87 3.87
N PHE A 91 31.36 -27.60 3.49
CA PHE A 91 30.45 -28.60 2.90
C PHE A 91 30.04 -28.22 1.46
N SER A 92 30.85 -27.40 0.78
CA SER A 92 30.66 -27.02 -0.62
C SER A 92 31.75 -27.58 -1.55
N SER A 93 32.27 -28.77 -1.25
CA SER A 93 33.17 -29.50 -2.14
C SER A 93 32.91 -31.01 -2.04
N LEU A 94 31.73 -31.41 -2.53
CA LEU A 94 31.42 -32.73 -3.05
C LEU A 94 30.51 -32.55 -4.26
#